data_AF-A0A7S2WH50-F1
#
_entry.id   AF-A0A7S2WH50-F1
#
_cell.length_a   1.000
_cell.length_b   1.000
_cell.length_c   1.000
_cell.angle_alpha   90.00
_cell.angle_beta   90.00
_cell.angle_gamma   90.00
#
_symmetry.space_group_name_H-M   'P 1'
#
loop_
_entity.id
_entity.type
_entity.pdbx_description
1 polymer ?
#
loop_
_entity_poly.entity_id
_entity_poly.type
_entity_poly.pdbx_seq_one_letter_code
_entity_poly.pdbx_strand_id
1 'polypeptide(L)'
;MPELAYDVFSPRRPTHFNFDDVALRSKHNRLPFLDDYADGEELAQRMIRVPTPKNGGPANDRELYEWLSELNHDGYVFFEETEQVVPTSRVMPLIDPKSPRVCLTNIFTGVKRERQPPIIDVNDAPILQHPRKLSKSGSEGQKKAITAMEVFLSFVRTVQTNLGPQIDCRGVFSRACFERWLETRQNVPSKPEECFRKSILAHITCSDGGSCPFPAPIETALLEILRETGSVWECFRGRFDQRGRPVKIGIKGLRCQGFHERESIKTRALQHEML
;
A
#
# COMPACT_ATOMS: atom_id res chain seq x y z
N MET A 1 -38.40 -28.47 -40.29
CA MET A 1 -37.56 -29.67 -40.11
C MET A 1 -37.28 -30.24 -41.49
N PRO A 2 -36.03 -30.52 -41.92
CA PRO A 2 -34.84 -30.87 -41.12
C PRO A 2 -33.56 -30.02 -41.47
N GLU A 3 -32.64 -29.74 -40.52
CA GLU A 3 -31.38 -30.45 -40.11
C GLU A 3 -30.17 -30.17 -41.04
N LEU A 4 -29.11 -29.45 -40.59
CA LEU A 4 -27.90 -29.84 -39.83
C LEU A 4 -26.68 -30.11 -40.75
N ALA A 5 -25.56 -29.42 -40.51
CA ALA A 5 -24.24 -30.02 -40.19
C ALA A 5 -23.14 -28.96 -39.96
N TYR A 6 -22.18 -29.34 -39.12
CA TYR A 6 -21.10 -28.61 -38.44
C TYR A 6 -19.76 -28.51 -39.21
N ASP A 7 -18.81 -27.79 -38.57
CA ASP A 7 -17.32 -27.75 -38.64
C ASP A 7 -16.69 -26.51 -39.31
N VAL A 8 -16.01 -25.58 -38.62
CA VAL A 8 -14.90 -25.57 -37.62
C VAL A 8 -13.49 -25.55 -38.25
N PHE A 9 -12.74 -24.53 -37.81
CA PHE A 9 -11.40 -24.06 -38.17
C PHE A 9 -10.26 -25.09 -38.22
N SER A 10 -9.24 -24.77 -39.04
CA SER A 10 -7.82 -25.10 -38.76
C SER A 10 -6.87 -24.01 -39.31
N PRO A 11 -5.67 -23.79 -38.69
CA PRO A 11 -4.97 -22.51 -38.66
C PRO A 11 -3.73 -22.42 -39.58
N ARG A 12 -3.29 -21.19 -39.91
CA ARG A 12 -1.93 -20.92 -40.40
C ARG A 12 -1.21 -19.97 -39.43
N ARG A 13 -0.03 -20.40 -38.96
CA ARG A 13 0.88 -19.66 -38.08
C ARG A 13 1.69 -18.62 -38.88
N PRO A 14 2.00 -17.43 -38.32
CA PRO A 14 3.18 -16.67 -38.69
C PRO A 14 4.34 -17.08 -37.78
N THR A 15 5.36 -17.69 -38.36
CA THR A 15 6.68 -17.87 -37.74
C THR A 15 7.52 -16.64 -38.07
N HIS A 16 8.16 -16.07 -37.04
CA HIS A 16 9.07 -14.91 -37.02
C HIS A 16 8.43 -13.56 -36.71
N PHE A 17 8.64 -13.13 -35.47
CA PHE A 17 8.42 -11.78 -34.97
C PHE A 17 9.78 -11.06 -35.02
N ASN A 18 9.88 -9.96 -35.77
CA ASN A 18 11.11 -9.18 -35.91
C ASN A 18 11.10 -8.02 -34.90
N PHE A 19 12.15 -7.90 -34.08
CA PHE A 19 12.29 -6.81 -33.10
C PHE A 19 12.40 -5.43 -33.78
N ASP A 20 12.87 -5.39 -35.03
CA ASP A 20 12.96 -4.14 -35.80
C ASP A 20 11.57 -3.54 -36.11
N ASP A 21 10.50 -4.36 -36.18
CA ASP A 21 9.14 -3.89 -36.45
C ASP A 21 8.52 -3.16 -35.25
N VAL A 22 8.92 -3.51 -34.03
CA VAL A 22 8.47 -2.84 -32.80
C VAL A 22 9.19 -1.49 -32.63
N ALA A 23 10.48 -1.43 -32.95
CA ALA A 23 11.26 -0.20 -32.96
C ALA A 23 10.83 0.77 -34.08
N LEU A 24 10.38 0.26 -35.23
CA LEU A 24 9.82 1.10 -36.30
C LEU A 24 8.46 1.70 -35.89
N ARG A 25 7.63 0.96 -35.14
CA ARG A 25 6.31 1.42 -34.68
C ARG A 25 6.39 2.41 -33.51
N SER A 26 7.38 2.29 -32.62
CA SER A 26 7.59 3.28 -31.53
C SER A 26 8.07 4.64 -32.04
N LYS A 27 8.70 4.71 -33.22
CA LYS A 27 9.05 5.99 -33.88
C LYS A 27 7.84 6.76 -34.39
N HIS A 28 6.71 6.08 -34.67
CA HIS A 28 5.51 6.71 -35.21
C HIS A 28 4.45 7.07 -34.15
N ASN A 29 4.47 6.41 -32.99
CA ASN A 29 3.68 6.80 -31.82
C ASN A 29 4.60 6.86 -30.60
N ARG A 30 5.13 8.06 -30.30
CA ARG A 30 5.88 8.34 -29.08
C ARG A 30 4.97 8.15 -27.86
N LEU A 31 5.05 6.98 -27.24
CA LEU A 31 4.44 6.72 -25.93
C LEU A 31 5.38 7.28 -24.84
N PRO A 32 4.97 8.30 -24.06
CA PRO A 32 5.87 9.05 -23.16
C PRO A 32 6.52 8.23 -22.05
N PHE A 33 5.99 7.05 -21.71
CA PHE A 33 6.51 6.22 -20.62
C PHE A 33 7.69 5.32 -21.03
N LEU A 34 7.99 5.24 -22.33
CA LEU A 34 9.11 4.44 -22.86
C LEU A 34 10.44 5.21 -22.85
N ASP A 35 10.43 6.53 -22.64
CA ASP A 35 11.64 7.36 -22.58
C ASP A 35 12.47 7.13 -21.29
N ASP A 36 11.89 6.48 -20.28
CA ASP A 36 12.53 6.19 -18.99
C ASP A 36 13.31 4.86 -18.98
N TYR A 37 13.21 4.04 -20.04
CA TYR A 37 13.85 2.73 -20.12
C TYR A 37 14.96 2.76 -21.17
N ALA A 38 16.22 2.66 -20.70
CA ALA A 38 17.39 2.82 -21.55
C ALA A 38 17.55 1.69 -22.57
N ASP A 39 16.99 0.51 -22.29
CA ASP A 39 16.90 -0.61 -23.22
C ASP A 39 15.62 -1.43 -22.99
N GLY A 40 15.18 -2.16 -24.03
CA GLY A 40 14.03 -3.07 -23.94
C GLY A 40 14.29 -4.34 -23.10
N GLU A 41 15.54 -4.55 -22.67
CA GLU A 41 15.98 -5.73 -21.93
C GLU A 41 15.65 -5.58 -20.43
N GLU A 42 15.73 -4.36 -19.89
CA GLU A 42 15.35 -4.01 -18.52
C GLU A 42 13.85 -4.24 -18.26
N LEU A 43 13.01 -3.88 -19.24
CA LEU A 43 11.57 -4.13 -19.21
C LEU A 43 11.27 -5.65 -19.19
N ALA A 44 11.98 -6.41 -20.03
CA ALA A 44 11.84 -7.86 -20.10
C ALA A 44 12.30 -8.55 -18.79
N GLN A 45 13.40 -8.10 -18.17
CA GLN A 45 13.90 -8.65 -16.91
C GLN A 45 12.95 -8.40 -15.73
N ARG A 46 12.22 -7.28 -15.73
CA ARG A 46 11.18 -7.02 -14.72
C ARG A 46 9.94 -7.88 -14.91
N MET A 47 9.56 -8.19 -16.15
CA MET A 47 8.44 -9.08 -16.45
C MET A 47 8.71 -10.56 -16.11
N ILE A 48 9.98 -10.98 -16.02
CA ILE A 48 10.36 -12.38 -15.71
C ILE A 48 10.18 -12.75 -14.23
N ARG A 49 9.98 -11.79 -13.31
CA ARG A 49 9.85 -12.06 -11.86
C ARG A 49 8.40 -12.32 -11.40
N VAL A 50 7.63 -13.09 -12.16
CA VAL A 50 6.26 -13.50 -11.79
C VAL A 50 6.32 -14.79 -10.95
N PRO A 51 5.79 -14.83 -9.72
CA PRO A 51 5.62 -16.08 -9.00
C PRO A 51 4.44 -16.87 -9.59
N THR A 52 4.68 -18.14 -9.94
CA THR A 52 3.62 -19.04 -10.41
C THR A 52 2.74 -19.53 -9.26
N PRO A 53 1.43 -19.75 -9.48
CA PRO A 53 0.56 -20.40 -8.50
C PRO A 53 1.07 -21.82 -8.21
N LYS A 54 1.15 -22.18 -6.91
CA LYS A 54 1.76 -23.44 -6.44
C LYS A 54 1.05 -24.72 -6.93
N ASN A 55 -0.18 -24.59 -7.40
CA ASN A 55 -1.02 -25.68 -7.88
C ASN A 55 -1.35 -25.40 -9.34
N GLY A 56 -0.77 -26.16 -10.27
CA GLY A 56 -0.83 -25.93 -11.72
C GLY A 56 -2.20 -26.17 -12.36
N GLY A 57 -3.27 -25.54 -11.85
CA GLY A 57 -4.50 -25.30 -12.59
C GLY A 57 -4.46 -23.92 -13.25
N PRO A 58 -5.24 -23.68 -14.32
CA PRO A 58 -5.44 -22.34 -14.83
C PRO A 58 -6.01 -21.49 -13.68
N ALA A 59 -5.35 -20.38 -13.36
CA ALA A 59 -5.95 -19.40 -12.45
C ALA A 59 -7.32 -19.04 -13.02
N ASN A 60 -8.36 -19.09 -12.20
CA ASN A 60 -9.67 -18.62 -12.61
C ASN A 60 -9.49 -17.16 -13.06
N ASP A 61 -9.90 -16.78 -14.27
CA ASP A 61 -9.56 -15.48 -14.88
C ASP A 61 -9.87 -14.30 -13.94
N ARG A 62 -10.83 -14.49 -13.04
CA ARG A 62 -11.18 -13.60 -11.94
C ARG A 62 -10.07 -13.36 -10.92
N GLU A 63 -9.33 -14.37 -10.47
CA GLU A 63 -8.24 -14.22 -9.49
C GLU A 63 -7.03 -13.50 -10.11
N LEU A 64 -6.73 -13.78 -11.38
CA LEU A 64 -5.70 -13.07 -12.12
C LEU A 64 -6.10 -11.60 -12.36
N TYR A 65 -7.37 -11.36 -12.69
CA TYR A 65 -7.92 -10.01 -12.86
C TYR A 65 -7.95 -9.22 -11.54
N GLU A 66 -8.38 -9.83 -10.43
CA GLU A 66 -8.34 -9.21 -9.10
C GLU A 66 -6.91 -8.86 -8.68
N TRP A 67 -5.93 -9.73 -8.98
CA TRP A 67 -4.51 -9.49 -8.72
C TRP A 67 -3.91 -8.39 -9.61
N LEU A 68 -4.22 -8.38 -10.92
CA LEU A 68 -3.78 -7.32 -11.84
C LEU A 68 -4.43 -5.98 -11.50
N SER A 69 -5.69 -5.97 -11.06
CA SER A 69 -6.39 -4.77 -10.61
C SER A 69 -5.81 -4.24 -9.28
N GLU A 70 -5.40 -5.12 -8.36
CA GLU A 70 -4.68 -4.75 -7.12
C GLU A 70 -3.30 -4.14 -7.39
N LEU A 71 -2.63 -4.53 -8.48
CA LEU A 71 -1.33 -3.97 -8.88
C LEU A 71 -1.46 -2.64 -9.64
N ASN A 72 -2.62 -2.35 -10.22
CA ASN A 72 -2.78 -1.34 -11.26
C ASN A 72 -3.79 -0.24 -10.88
N HIS A 73 -3.77 0.20 -9.62
CA HIS A 73 -4.83 1.08 -9.10
C HIS A 73 -4.90 2.47 -9.76
N ASP A 74 -3.86 2.88 -10.50
CA ASP A 74 -3.84 4.08 -11.38
C ASP A 74 -3.52 3.75 -12.86
N GLY A 75 -3.61 2.48 -13.25
CA GLY A 75 -3.10 2.02 -14.55
C GLY A 75 -3.95 2.36 -15.76
N TYR A 76 -3.38 2.07 -16.93
CA TYR A 76 -4.08 2.07 -18.21
C TYR A 76 -4.23 0.64 -18.74
N VAL A 77 -5.32 0.39 -19.45
CA VAL A 77 -5.62 -0.85 -20.16
C VAL A 77 -5.44 -0.61 -21.64
N PHE A 78 -4.66 -1.45 -22.32
CA PHE A 78 -4.54 -1.44 -23.77
C PHE A 78 -5.56 -2.38 -24.40
N PHE A 79 -6.38 -1.86 -25.31
CA PHE A 79 -7.34 -2.62 -26.08
C PHE A 79 -6.76 -2.91 -27.46
N GLU A 80 -6.41 -4.18 -27.71
CA GLU A 80 -5.78 -4.58 -28.98
C GLU A 80 -6.69 -4.34 -30.19
N GLU A 81 -8.00 -4.57 -30.05
CA GLU A 81 -8.97 -4.38 -31.15
C GLU A 81 -9.11 -2.92 -31.60
N THR A 82 -8.88 -1.96 -30.68
CA THR A 82 -9.05 -0.53 -30.95
C THR A 82 -7.73 0.24 -30.92
N GLU A 83 -6.62 -0.43 -30.58
CA GLU A 83 -5.29 0.14 -30.34
C GLU A 83 -5.30 1.32 -29.34
N GLN A 84 -6.22 1.33 -28.38
CA GLN A 84 -6.35 2.43 -27.40
C GLN A 84 -5.83 2.06 -26.02
N VAL A 85 -5.20 3.04 -25.35
CA VAL A 85 -4.74 2.97 -23.96
C VAL A 85 -5.69 3.81 -23.10
N VAL A 86 -6.51 3.17 -22.27
CA VAL A 86 -7.57 3.85 -21.49
C VAL A 86 -7.30 3.72 -19.99
N PRO A 87 -7.40 4.79 -19.18
CA PRO A 87 -7.28 4.67 -17.74
C PRO A 87 -8.29 3.66 -17.17
N THR A 88 -7.84 2.79 -16.27
CA THR A 88 -8.67 1.73 -15.67
C THR A 88 -9.94 2.30 -15.01
N SER A 89 -9.88 3.53 -14.48
CA SER A 89 -11.03 4.25 -13.90
C SER A 89 -12.14 4.56 -14.90
N ARG A 90 -11.85 4.59 -16.21
CA ARG A 90 -12.82 4.86 -17.29
C ARG A 90 -13.34 3.60 -17.98
N VAL A 91 -12.80 2.42 -17.66
CA VAL A 91 -13.20 1.14 -18.28
C VAL A 91 -14.44 0.55 -17.61
N MET A 92 -14.72 0.90 -16.34
CA MET A 92 -15.85 0.34 -15.57
C MET A 92 -17.25 0.47 -16.20
N PRO A 93 -17.62 1.50 -17.02
CA PRO A 93 -18.96 1.56 -17.61
C PRO A 93 -19.16 0.77 -18.91
N LEU A 94 -18.10 0.17 -19.48
CA LEU A 94 -18.12 -0.36 -20.85
C LEU A 94 -18.13 -1.89 -20.95
N ILE A 95 -18.01 -2.61 -19.83
CA ILE A 95 -18.02 -4.07 -19.83
C ILE A 95 -19.48 -4.55 -19.72
N ASP A 96 -20.08 -4.89 -20.86
CA ASP A 96 -21.34 -5.64 -20.90
C ASP A 96 -21.10 -7.04 -20.29
N PRO A 97 -21.79 -7.44 -19.21
CA PRO A 97 -21.58 -8.73 -18.55
C PRO A 97 -21.90 -9.94 -19.43
N LYS A 98 -22.44 -9.75 -20.65
CA LYS A 98 -22.81 -10.82 -21.57
C LYS A 98 -21.77 -11.19 -22.64
N SER A 99 -20.62 -10.51 -22.71
CA SER A 99 -19.60 -10.86 -23.71
C SER A 99 -18.16 -10.78 -23.15
N PRO A 100 -17.57 -11.90 -22.69
CA PRO A 100 -16.17 -11.95 -22.32
C PRO A 100 -15.37 -12.50 -23.50
N ARG A 101 -14.84 -11.60 -24.34
CA ARG A 101 -13.69 -11.92 -25.19
C ARG A 101 -12.67 -10.80 -25.04
N VAL A 102 -11.88 -10.90 -23.98
CA VAL A 102 -10.61 -10.18 -23.87
C VAL A 102 -9.53 -11.23 -24.06
N CYS A 103 -8.87 -11.23 -25.21
CA CYS A 103 -7.75 -12.12 -25.47
C CYS A 103 -6.51 -11.56 -24.78
N LEU A 104 -6.05 -12.23 -23.72
CA LEU A 104 -4.73 -12.01 -23.13
C LEU A 104 -3.84 -13.18 -23.54
N THR A 105 -2.87 -12.94 -24.42
CA THR A 105 -1.88 -13.93 -24.83
C THR A 105 -0.66 -13.90 -23.90
N ASN A 106 -0.25 -15.07 -23.38
CA ASN A 106 0.95 -15.24 -22.54
C ASN A 106 1.94 -16.24 -23.16
N ILE A 107 3.23 -15.92 -23.04
CA ILE A 107 4.41 -16.68 -23.52
C ILE A 107 5.02 -17.44 -22.33
N PHE A 108 5.38 -18.72 -22.52
CA PHE A 108 5.92 -19.63 -21.49
C PHE A 108 7.43 -19.89 -21.66
N THR A 109 8.19 -19.92 -20.55
CA THR A 109 9.39 -20.77 -20.38
C THR A 109 9.59 -21.15 -18.90
N GLY A 110 9.95 -22.41 -18.63
CA GLY A 110 10.00 -23.01 -17.29
C GLY A 110 11.36 -23.00 -16.58
N VAL A 111 11.33 -23.21 -15.25
CA VAL A 111 12.51 -23.49 -14.40
C VAL A 111 12.14 -24.45 -13.25
N LYS A 112 13.08 -25.35 -12.92
CA LYS A 112 13.01 -26.46 -11.94
C LYS A 112 12.96 -26.00 -10.47
N ARG A 113 12.30 -26.80 -9.62
CA ARG A 113 12.13 -26.64 -8.16
C ARG A 113 13.37 -27.06 -7.37
N GLU A 114 13.71 -26.30 -6.33
CA GLU A 114 14.61 -26.68 -5.23
C GLU A 114 13.85 -26.66 -3.89
N ARG A 115 14.22 -27.57 -2.96
CA ARG A 115 13.45 -27.93 -1.75
C ARG A 115 13.65 -26.95 -0.59
N GLN A 116 12.57 -26.66 0.16
CA GLN A 116 12.62 -25.94 1.44
C GLN A 116 12.97 -26.86 2.62
N PRO A 117 13.70 -26.38 3.65
CA PRO A 117 13.92 -27.09 4.92
C PRO A 117 12.79 -26.82 5.95
N PRO A 118 12.67 -27.66 7.00
CA PRO A 118 11.52 -27.68 7.90
C PRO A 118 11.50 -26.56 8.96
N ILE A 119 10.29 -26.20 9.35
CA ILE A 119 9.95 -25.21 10.38
C ILE A 119 10.13 -25.84 11.77
N ILE A 120 10.86 -25.15 12.65
CA ILE A 120 11.00 -25.49 14.08
C ILE A 120 9.93 -24.73 14.87
N ASP A 121 9.23 -25.46 15.74
CA ASP A 121 8.19 -25.00 16.64
C ASP A 121 8.83 -24.46 17.94
N VAL A 122 8.44 -23.26 18.39
CA VAL A 122 8.87 -22.68 19.67
C VAL A 122 7.67 -22.06 20.37
N ASN A 123 7.11 -22.82 21.31
CA ASN A 123 6.21 -22.33 22.34
C ASN A 123 7.04 -21.71 23.48
N ASP A 124 6.66 -20.50 23.90
CA ASP A 124 6.51 -20.07 25.31
C ASP A 124 6.62 -18.54 25.40
N ALA A 125 5.46 -17.88 25.51
CA ALA A 125 5.38 -16.47 25.92
C ALA A 125 4.34 -16.33 27.04
N PRO A 126 4.68 -15.68 28.17
CA PRO A 126 3.80 -15.60 29.34
C PRO A 126 2.62 -14.65 29.09
N ILE A 127 1.43 -15.14 29.44
CA ILE A 127 0.15 -14.43 29.37
C ILE A 127 0.09 -13.42 30.52
N LEU A 128 0.15 -12.13 30.21
CA LEU A 128 -0.10 -11.03 31.14
C LEU A 128 -1.58 -10.98 31.53
N GLN A 129 -1.90 -11.40 32.76
CA GLN A 129 -3.21 -11.20 33.37
C GLN A 129 -3.29 -9.80 34.00
N HIS A 130 -4.29 -9.00 33.61
CA HIS A 130 -4.54 -7.68 34.19
C HIS A 130 -5.70 -7.72 35.21
N PRO A 131 -5.54 -7.11 36.40
CA PRO A 131 -6.59 -7.10 37.42
C PRO A 131 -7.74 -6.13 37.08
N ARG A 132 -8.97 -6.56 37.37
CA ARG A 132 -10.21 -5.77 37.21
C ARG A 132 -10.49 -4.90 38.44
N LYS A 133 -10.73 -3.61 38.15
CA LYS A 133 -11.58 -2.58 38.77
C LYS A 133 -11.98 -2.73 40.25
N LEU A 134 -11.56 -1.74 41.05
CA LEU A 134 -12.28 -1.23 42.22
C LEU A 134 -12.41 0.30 42.11
N SER A 135 -13.58 0.82 42.46
CA SER A 135 -14.03 2.19 42.25
C SER A 135 -14.25 2.95 43.57
N LYS A 136 -14.14 4.30 43.48
CA LYS A 136 -14.58 5.38 44.40
C LYS A 136 -13.84 5.46 45.75
N SER A 137 -13.54 6.61 46.34
CA SER A 137 -13.83 8.03 46.05
C SER A 137 -12.93 8.88 46.96
N GLY A 138 -12.24 9.87 46.41
CA GLY A 138 -11.50 10.88 47.18
C GLY A 138 -11.07 12.00 46.25
N SER A 139 -11.58 13.21 46.50
CA SER A 139 -11.33 14.40 45.70
C SER A 139 -9.95 14.99 45.99
N GLU A 140 -8.90 14.27 45.63
CA GLU A 140 -7.53 14.81 45.60
C GLU A 140 -7.09 14.95 44.13
N GLY A 141 -6.83 16.21 43.74
CA GLY A 141 -6.25 16.64 42.45
C GLY A 141 -6.44 15.68 41.28
N GLN A 142 -7.61 15.69 40.64
CA GLN A 142 -7.85 14.91 39.42
C GLN A 142 -6.75 15.24 38.39
N LYS A 143 -5.79 14.33 38.23
CA LYS A 143 -4.75 14.45 37.20
C LYS A 143 -5.46 14.54 35.86
N LYS A 144 -5.29 15.66 35.15
CA LYS A 144 -5.86 15.90 33.82
C LYS A 144 -5.54 14.69 32.94
N ALA A 145 -6.58 14.11 32.32
CA ALA A 145 -6.39 12.97 31.43
C ALA A 145 -5.48 13.37 30.27
N ILE A 146 -4.36 12.65 30.10
CA ILE A 146 -3.39 12.91 29.05
C ILE A 146 -4.01 12.48 27.71
N THR A 147 -4.05 13.40 26.75
CA THR A 147 -4.58 13.16 25.40
C THR A 147 -3.57 12.40 24.53
N ALA A 148 -4.03 11.77 23.45
CA ALA A 148 -3.14 11.09 22.51
C ALA A 148 -2.11 12.05 21.88
N MET A 149 -2.56 13.26 21.50
CA MET A 149 -1.69 14.32 20.98
C MET A 149 -0.59 14.71 21.98
N GLU A 150 -0.92 14.91 23.26
CA GLU A 150 0.08 15.21 24.30
C GLU A 150 1.11 14.08 24.44
N VAL A 151 0.68 12.81 24.33
CA VAL A 151 1.63 11.67 24.27
C VAL A 151 2.53 11.82 23.06
N PHE A 152 2.01 11.95 21.84
CA PHE A 152 2.84 12.01 20.64
C PHE A 152 3.83 13.17 20.65
N LEU A 153 3.40 14.37 21.04
CA LEU A 153 4.26 15.54 21.13
C LEU A 153 5.38 15.39 22.16
N SER A 154 5.17 14.61 23.24
CA SER A 154 6.24 14.33 24.22
C SER A 154 7.40 13.48 23.67
N PHE A 155 7.19 12.82 22.53
CA PHE A 155 8.21 12.01 21.83
C PHE A 155 8.81 12.72 20.61
N VAL A 156 8.38 13.95 20.31
CA VAL A 156 8.99 14.78 19.27
C VAL A 156 10.20 15.51 19.87
N ARG A 157 11.32 15.49 19.14
CA ARG A 157 12.55 16.19 19.54
C ARG A 157 12.89 17.26 18.53
N THR A 158 13.50 18.34 18.99
CA THR A 158 14.15 19.32 18.12
C THR A 158 15.64 19.09 18.21
N VAL A 159 16.27 18.80 17.07
CA VAL A 159 17.71 18.55 16.95
C VAL A 159 18.34 19.75 16.29
N GLN A 160 19.37 20.34 16.92
CA GLN A 160 20.12 21.42 16.31
C GLN A 160 21.07 20.85 15.25
N THR A 161 20.92 21.27 13.99
CA THR A 161 21.82 20.90 12.90
C THR A 161 22.58 22.13 12.40
N ASN A 162 23.57 21.93 11.52
CA ASN A 162 24.31 23.02 10.87
C ASN A 162 23.40 23.92 10.00
N LEU A 163 22.24 23.40 9.56
CA LEU A 163 21.26 24.11 8.74
C LEU A 163 20.14 24.77 9.58
N GLY A 164 20.20 24.63 10.90
CA GLY A 164 19.18 25.11 11.83
C GLY A 164 18.48 23.99 12.62
N PRO A 165 17.45 24.33 13.39
CA PRO A 165 16.68 23.35 14.16
C PRO A 165 15.87 22.46 13.21
N GLN A 166 16.08 21.15 13.30
CA GLN A 166 15.31 20.13 12.59
C GLN A 166 14.41 19.37 13.58
N ILE A 167 13.19 19.07 13.16
CA ILE A 167 12.24 18.28 13.95
C ILE A 167 12.49 16.80 13.70
N ASP A 168 12.78 16.04 14.76
CA ASP A 168 12.88 14.58 14.75
C ASP A 168 11.61 13.95 15.35
N CYS A 169 10.85 13.26 14.50
CA CYS A 169 9.62 12.57 14.85
C CYS A 169 9.79 11.05 14.99
N ARG A 170 11.00 10.49 14.86
CA ARG A 170 11.23 9.03 14.95
C ARG A 170 10.79 8.46 16.31
N GLY A 171 10.84 9.28 17.36
CA GLY A 171 10.37 8.93 18.70
C GLY A 171 8.87 8.56 18.76
N VAL A 172 8.03 9.12 17.90
CA VAL A 172 6.57 8.81 17.86
C VAL A 172 6.32 7.35 17.46
N PHE A 173 7.21 6.78 16.66
CA PHE A 173 7.17 5.38 16.24
C PHE A 173 7.99 4.46 17.16
N SER A 174 8.48 4.95 18.29
CA SER A 174 9.23 4.13 19.25
C SER A 174 8.31 3.25 20.08
N ARG A 175 8.85 2.12 20.58
CA ARG A 175 8.14 1.23 21.51
C ARG A 175 7.67 1.97 22.76
N ALA A 176 8.48 2.88 23.29
CA ALA A 176 8.13 3.69 24.46
C ALA A 176 6.91 4.58 24.22
N CYS A 177 6.79 5.19 23.03
CA CYS A 177 5.61 5.99 22.69
C CYS A 177 4.34 5.14 22.61
N PHE A 178 4.44 3.94 22.03
CA PHE A 178 3.31 3.01 21.95
C PHE A 178 2.85 2.54 23.34
N GLU A 179 3.78 2.15 24.21
CA GLU A 179 3.48 1.73 25.58
C GLU A 179 2.88 2.89 26.39
N ARG A 180 3.45 4.09 26.29
CA ARG A 180 2.90 5.29 26.94
C ARG A 180 1.50 5.62 26.44
N TRP A 181 1.24 5.47 25.15
CA TRP A 181 -0.11 5.65 24.59
C TRP A 181 -1.09 4.60 25.13
N LEU A 182 -0.67 3.33 25.27
CA LEU A 182 -1.52 2.29 25.87
C LEU A 182 -1.89 2.60 27.32
N GLU A 183 -0.96 3.12 28.12
CA GLU A 183 -1.21 3.53 29.51
C GLU A 183 -2.32 4.59 29.62
N THR A 184 -2.50 5.44 28.60
CA THR A 184 -3.58 6.45 28.59
C THR A 184 -4.97 5.86 28.29
N ARG A 185 -5.06 4.59 27.85
CA ARG A 185 -6.34 3.98 27.48
C ARG A 185 -7.01 3.38 28.72
N GLN A 186 -8.24 3.80 29.01
CA GLN A 186 -9.04 3.23 30.11
C GLN A 186 -9.29 1.72 29.93
N ASN A 187 -9.43 1.27 28.68
CA ASN A 187 -9.50 -0.14 28.32
C ASN A 187 -8.53 -0.40 27.17
N VAL A 188 -7.69 -1.41 27.30
CA VAL A 188 -6.76 -1.81 26.23
C VAL A 188 -7.59 -2.29 25.03
N PRO A 189 -7.42 -1.68 23.84
CA PRO A 189 -8.15 -2.10 22.64
C PRO A 189 -7.76 -3.53 22.22
N SER A 190 -8.68 -4.24 21.56
CA SER A 190 -8.44 -5.61 21.08
C SER A 190 -7.37 -5.69 19.98
N LYS A 191 -7.15 -4.61 19.24
CA LYS A 191 -6.10 -4.50 18.22
C LYS A 191 -5.26 -3.27 18.49
N PRO A 192 -4.41 -3.29 19.53
CA PRO A 192 -3.74 -2.09 20.00
C PRO A 192 -2.83 -1.46 18.95
N GLU A 193 -2.15 -2.26 18.14
CA GLU A 193 -1.26 -1.77 17.08
C GLU A 193 -2.03 -1.00 15.99
N GLU A 194 -3.19 -1.53 15.58
CA GLU A 194 -4.05 -0.88 14.57
C GLU A 194 -4.75 0.36 15.13
N CYS A 195 -5.16 0.34 16.39
CA CYS A 195 -5.73 1.51 17.06
C CYS A 195 -4.69 2.62 17.24
N PHE A 196 -3.45 2.28 17.57
CA PHE A 196 -2.35 3.25 17.63
C PHE A 196 -2.07 3.87 16.26
N ARG A 197 -1.95 3.03 15.21
CA ARG A 197 -1.82 3.50 13.82
C ARG A 197 -2.92 4.48 13.47
N LYS A 198 -4.19 4.12 13.67
CA LYS A 198 -5.35 4.98 13.41
C LYS A 198 -5.32 6.27 14.22
N SER A 199 -4.87 6.22 15.49
CA SER A 199 -4.75 7.42 16.34
C SER A 199 -3.76 8.42 15.77
N ILE A 200 -2.61 7.97 15.26
CA ILE A 200 -1.65 8.85 14.58
C ILE A 200 -2.28 9.42 13.31
N LEU A 201 -2.93 8.58 12.49
CA LEU A 201 -3.52 9.02 11.23
C LEU A 201 -4.63 10.04 11.43
N ALA A 202 -5.45 9.91 12.47
CA ALA A 202 -6.52 10.86 12.77
C ALA A 202 -5.98 12.29 12.97
N HIS A 203 -4.81 12.45 13.59
CA HIS A 203 -4.17 13.75 13.78
C HIS A 203 -3.39 14.24 12.55
N ILE A 204 -3.02 13.35 11.63
CA ILE A 204 -2.33 13.73 10.39
C ILE A 204 -3.33 14.14 9.31
N THR A 205 -4.45 13.41 9.18
CA THR A 205 -5.41 13.65 8.10
C THR A 205 -6.64 14.44 8.57
N CYS A 206 -6.88 14.56 9.88
CA CYS A 206 -8.11 15.11 10.46
C CYS A 206 -9.39 14.54 9.82
N SER A 207 -9.34 13.29 9.33
CA SER A 207 -10.46 12.70 8.57
C SER A 207 -11.68 12.36 9.44
N ASP A 208 -11.52 12.35 10.77
CA ASP A 208 -12.59 12.10 11.72
C ASP A 208 -13.37 13.37 12.11
N GLY A 209 -12.95 14.55 11.62
CA GLY A 209 -13.62 15.83 11.86
C GLY A 209 -13.51 16.38 13.29
N GLY A 210 -12.85 15.65 14.21
CA GLY A 210 -12.73 16.03 15.61
C GLY A 210 -11.29 16.04 16.14
N SER A 211 -10.36 15.38 15.45
CA SER A 211 -8.96 15.38 15.87
C SER A 211 -8.28 16.71 15.53
N CYS A 212 -7.60 17.29 16.53
CA CYS A 212 -6.71 18.43 16.32
C CYS A 212 -5.51 18.00 15.45
N PRO A 213 -5.15 18.74 14.37
CA PRO A 213 -4.02 18.41 13.54
C PRO A 213 -2.69 18.51 14.29
N PHE A 214 -1.68 17.75 13.86
CA PHE A 214 -0.30 18.02 14.27
C PHE A 214 0.14 19.40 13.80
N PRO A 215 1.00 20.12 14.54
CA PRO A 215 1.64 21.33 14.02
C PRO A 215 2.32 21.05 12.68
N ALA A 216 2.17 21.96 11.70
CA ALA A 216 2.70 21.81 10.34
C ALA A 216 4.14 21.24 10.26
N PRO A 217 5.16 21.75 10.99
CA PRO A 217 6.51 21.20 10.89
C PRO A 217 6.63 19.75 11.39
N ILE A 218 5.80 19.37 12.37
CA ILE A 218 5.74 17.99 12.91
C ILE A 218 4.99 17.08 11.93
N GLU A 219 3.90 17.56 11.34
CA GLU A 219 3.15 16.83 10.31
C GLU A 219 4.06 16.48 9.12
N THR A 220 4.82 17.44 8.60
CA THR A 220 5.76 17.21 7.49
C THR A 220 6.78 16.13 7.84
N ALA A 221 7.45 16.23 8.99
CA ALA A 221 8.42 15.23 9.44
C ALA A 221 7.79 13.85 9.68
N LEU A 222 6.55 13.78 10.17
CA LEU A 222 5.82 12.52 10.32
C LEU A 222 5.46 11.90 8.96
N LEU A 223 5.02 12.70 7.98
CA LEU A 223 4.68 12.22 6.64
C LEU A 223 5.89 11.62 5.93
N GLU A 224 7.08 12.20 6.09
CA GLU A 224 8.33 11.64 5.56
C GLU A 224 8.55 10.21 6.08
N ILE A 225 8.49 10.02 7.40
CA ILE A 225 8.65 8.70 8.04
C ILE A 225 7.54 7.74 7.61
N LEU A 226 6.29 8.21 7.56
CA LEU A 226 5.15 7.38 7.21
C LEU A 226 5.18 6.90 5.76
N ARG A 227 5.80 7.67 4.87
CA ARG A 227 5.95 7.33 3.44
C ARG A 227 7.11 6.38 3.17
N GLU A 228 8.03 6.19 4.12
CA GLU A 228 9.08 5.17 4.04
C GLU A 228 8.45 3.78 3.83
N THR A 229 8.98 3.01 2.89
CA THR A 229 8.52 1.65 2.57
C THR A 229 9.59 0.62 2.91
N GLY A 230 9.18 -0.63 3.05
CA GLY A 230 10.10 -1.76 3.25
C GLY A 230 10.48 -2.05 4.70
N SER A 231 10.00 -1.26 5.68
CA SER A 231 10.27 -1.48 7.10
C SER A 231 8.99 -1.56 7.93
N VAL A 232 8.99 -2.41 8.96
CA VAL A 232 7.95 -2.38 10.00
C VAL A 232 8.26 -1.19 10.93
N TRP A 233 7.24 -0.47 11.37
CA TRP A 233 7.44 0.62 12.35
C TRP A 233 8.14 0.09 13.60
N GLU A 234 9.06 0.89 14.16
CA GLU A 234 9.95 0.43 15.22
C GLU A 234 9.19 -0.09 16.45
N CYS A 235 8.07 0.54 16.81
CA CYS A 235 7.21 0.14 17.93
C CYS A 235 6.57 -1.25 17.76
N PHE A 236 6.53 -1.79 16.54
CA PHE A 236 5.94 -3.08 16.21
C PHE A 236 6.97 -4.14 15.80
N ARG A 237 8.26 -3.79 15.74
CA ARG A 237 9.32 -4.73 15.39
C ARG A 237 9.34 -5.91 16.38
N GLY A 238 9.26 -7.13 15.84
CA GLY A 238 9.25 -8.37 16.62
C GLY A 238 7.96 -8.64 17.41
N ARG A 239 6.91 -7.83 17.24
CA ARG A 239 5.61 -8.08 17.88
C ARG A 239 4.75 -9.03 17.04
N PHE A 240 3.94 -9.83 17.74
CA PHE A 240 2.95 -10.72 17.17
C PHE A 240 1.54 -10.28 17.59
N ASP A 241 0.58 -10.42 16.69
CA ASP A 241 -0.83 -10.16 16.97
C ASP A 241 -1.42 -11.25 17.88
N GLN A 242 -2.68 -11.07 18.29
CA GLN A 242 -3.41 -12.05 19.12
C GLN A 242 -3.56 -13.44 18.47
N ARG A 243 -3.28 -13.56 17.17
CA ARG A 243 -3.33 -14.82 16.40
C ARG A 243 -1.93 -15.40 16.18
N GLY A 244 -0.89 -14.86 16.83
CA GLY A 244 0.49 -15.29 16.67
C GLY A 244 1.12 -14.90 15.34
N ARG A 245 0.55 -13.96 14.59
CA ARG A 245 1.11 -13.50 13.30
C ARG A 245 1.96 -12.25 13.50
N PRO A 246 3.09 -12.10 12.80
CA PRO A 246 3.93 -10.91 12.93
C PRO A 246 3.16 -9.66 12.48
N VAL A 247 3.29 -8.58 13.25
CA VAL A 247 2.69 -7.28 12.92
C VAL A 247 3.44 -6.68 11.72
N LYS A 248 2.71 -6.34 10.66
CA LYS A 248 3.25 -5.83 9.38
C LYS A 248 2.96 -4.34 9.13
N ILE A 249 2.65 -3.58 10.18
CA ILE A 249 2.34 -2.16 10.05
C ILE A 249 3.62 -1.38 9.72
N GLY A 250 3.55 -0.56 8.67
CA GLY A 250 4.68 0.23 8.16
C GLY A 250 5.26 -0.27 6.84
N ILE A 251 5.18 -1.56 6.55
CA ILE A 251 5.90 -2.16 5.40
C ILE A 251 5.54 -1.51 4.06
N LYS A 252 4.26 -1.21 3.85
CA LYS A 252 3.78 -0.59 2.60
C LYS A 252 4.04 0.93 2.53
N GLY A 253 4.47 1.55 3.63
CA GLY A 253 4.34 2.99 3.83
C GLY A 253 2.89 3.45 3.77
N LEU A 254 2.69 4.75 3.89
CA LEU A 254 1.41 5.42 3.83
C LEU A 254 1.45 6.50 2.76
N ARG A 255 0.45 6.51 1.89
CA ARG A 255 0.35 7.46 0.76
C ARG A 255 -0.70 8.55 0.97
N CYS A 256 -1.09 8.81 2.21
CA CYS A 256 -2.05 9.89 2.48
C CYS A 256 -1.39 11.27 2.36
N GLN A 257 -2.24 12.27 2.16
CA GLN A 257 -1.87 13.67 2.32
C GLN A 257 -2.18 14.14 3.75
N GLY A 258 -1.29 14.93 4.32
CA GLY A 258 -1.52 15.57 5.62
C GLY A 258 -2.58 16.67 5.56
N PHE A 259 -3.05 17.11 6.72
CA PHE A 259 -4.01 18.20 6.82
C PHE A 259 -3.41 19.49 6.28
N HIS A 260 -2.23 19.88 6.78
CA HIS A 260 -1.54 21.10 6.34
C HIS A 260 -1.02 20.97 4.90
N GLU A 261 -0.58 19.79 4.49
CA GLU A 261 -0.21 19.52 3.09
C GLU A 261 -1.37 19.80 2.13
N ARG A 262 -2.58 19.30 2.42
CA ARG A 262 -3.78 19.56 1.60
C ARG A 262 -4.16 21.04 1.57
N GLU A 263 -4.15 21.72 2.71
CA GLU A 263 -4.47 23.15 2.76
C GLU A 263 -3.47 23.96 1.92
N SER A 264 -2.19 23.62 1.97
CA SER A 264 -1.16 24.29 1.16
C SER A 264 -1.38 24.12 -0.35
N ILE A 265 -1.81 22.92 -0.79
CA ILE A 265 -2.11 22.63 -2.19
C ILE A 265 -3.31 23.47 -2.65
N LYS A 266 -4.38 23.53 -1.85
CA LYS A 266 -5.55 24.36 -2.15
C LYS A 266 -5.19 25.83 -2.27
N THR A 267 -4.40 26.37 -1.33
CA THR A 267 -3.97 27.77 -1.37
C THR A 267 -3.16 28.07 -2.62
N ARG A 268 -2.23 27.19 -3.02
CA ARG A 268 -1.43 27.36 -4.24
C ARG A 268 -2.28 27.29 -5.50
N ALA A 269 -3.27 26.40 -5.55
CA ALA A 269 -4.21 26.32 -6.67
C ALA A 269 -5.01 27.62 -6.84
N LEU A 270 -5.54 28.17 -5.75
CA LEU A 270 -6.27 29.44 -5.76
C LEU A 270 -5.37 30.61 -6.18
N GLN A 271 -4.11 30.65 -5.74
CA GLN A 271 -3.16 31.68 -6.17
C GLN A 271 -2.86 31.62 -7.67
N HIS A 272 -2.79 30.42 -8.24
CA HIS A 272 -2.57 30.24 -9.67
C HIS A 272 -3.80 30.64 -10.50
N GLU A 273 -5.01 30.45 -10.00
CA GLU A 273 -6.25 30.88 -10.68
C GLU A 273 -6.44 32.41 -10.71
N MET A 274 -5.74 33.15 -9.85
CA MET A 274 -5.81 34.62 -9.78
C MET A 274 -4.81 35.34 -10.70
N LEU A 275 -3.92 34.61 -11.38
CA LEU A 275 -2.93 35.14 -12.31
C LEU A 275 -3.40 35.01 -13.76
#